data_AF-A0A9D6DVM7-F1
#
_entry.id   AF-A0A9D6DVM7-F1
#
_cell.length_a   1.000
_cell.length_b   1.000
_cell.length_c   1.000
_cell.angle_alpha   90.00
_cell.angle_beta   90.00
_cell.angle_gamma   90.00
#
_symmetry.space_group_name_H-M   'P 1'
#
loop_
_entity.id
_entity.type
_entity.pdbx_description
1 polymer ?
#
loop_
_entity_poly.entity_id
_entity_poly.type
_entity_poly.pdbx_seq_one_letter_code
_entity_poly.pdbx_strand_id
1 'polypeptide(L)'
;MSSSEKLVLRNQDVVRCLLGTPEGHSHMRALLETADGKQIFLQEATLANITRAYVTLKTHPVRKALELVLERVENPKEGFAHWQVLESSQEDEEILRRLAEAM
;
A
#
# COMPACT_ATOMS: atom_id res chain seq x y z
N MET A 1 6.65 20.48 -12.40
CA MET A 1 6.06 20.52 -11.05
C MET A 1 4.62 20.04 -11.19
N SER A 2 4.39 18.74 -11.03
CA SER A 2 3.03 18.18 -11.05
C SER A 2 2.43 18.50 -9.68
N SER A 3 1.35 19.27 -9.67
CA SER A 3 0.49 19.40 -8.49
C SER A 3 -0.02 18.00 -8.19
N SER A 4 0.45 17.38 -7.11
CA SER A 4 0.00 16.05 -6.70
C SER A 4 -1.46 16.16 -6.24
N GLU A 5 -2.39 15.78 -7.12
CA GLU A 5 -3.80 15.65 -6.78
C GLU A 5 -3.96 14.52 -5.74
N LYS A 6 -4.48 14.86 -4.56
CA LYS A 6 -4.68 13.90 -3.46
C LYS A 6 -6.00 13.17 -3.66
N LEU A 7 -5.94 11.86 -3.84
CA LEU A 7 -7.13 11.00 -3.83
C LEU A 7 -7.42 10.52 -2.41
N VAL A 8 -8.60 10.87 -1.88
CA VAL A 8 -9.11 10.36 -0.59
C VAL A 8 -10.24 9.39 -0.89
N LEU A 9 -10.08 8.12 -0.52
CA LEU A 9 -11.09 7.07 -0.68
C LEU A 9 -11.72 6.73 0.67
N ARG A 10 -12.95 7.17 0.90
CA ARG A 10 -13.77 6.69 2.02
C ARG A 10 -14.45 5.39 1.61
N ASN A 11 -14.93 4.62 2.59
CA ASN A 11 -15.66 3.38 2.29
C ASN A 11 -16.83 3.59 1.33
N GLN A 12 -17.58 4.68 1.46
CA GLN A 12 -18.70 5.01 0.57
C GLN A 12 -18.28 5.39 -0.86
N ASP A 13 -17.01 5.77 -1.05
CA ASP A 13 -16.48 6.13 -2.36
C ASP A 13 -16.05 4.88 -3.15
N VAL A 14 -15.92 3.71 -2.50
CA VAL A 14 -15.60 2.42 -3.14
C VAL A 14 -16.89 1.64 -3.40
N VAL A 15 -17.26 1.49 -4.68
CA VAL A 15 -18.48 0.80 -5.10
C VAL A 15 -18.26 -0.71 -5.22
N ARG A 16 -17.07 -1.12 -5.67
CA ARG A 16 -16.73 -2.52 -5.86
C ARG A 16 -15.23 -2.75 -5.68
N CYS A 17 -14.88 -3.92 -5.14
CA CYS A 17 -13.51 -4.43 -5.14
C CYS A 17 -13.53 -5.87 -5.68
N LEU A 18 -12.83 -6.12 -6.78
CA LEU A 18 -12.55 -7.46 -7.28
C LEU A 18 -11.18 -7.88 -6.76
N LEU A 19 -11.11 -9.02 -6.08
CA LEU A 19 -9.86 -9.55 -5.51
C LEU A 19 -9.74 -11.04 -5.85
N GLY A 20 -8.62 -11.43 -6.44
CA GLY A 20 -8.35 -12.82 -6.80
C GLY A 20 -7.18 -12.95 -7.77
N THR A 21 -6.82 -14.18 -8.12
CA THR A 21 -5.80 -14.47 -9.14
C THR A 21 -6.50 -14.62 -10.49
N PRO A 22 -6.29 -13.71 -11.47
CA PRO A 22 -6.89 -13.86 -12.78
C PRO A 22 -6.42 -15.14 -13.49
N GLU A 23 -7.21 -15.63 -14.44
CA GLU A 23 -6.82 -16.78 -15.26
C GLU A 23 -5.47 -16.51 -15.95
N GLY A 24 -4.59 -17.52 -15.96
CA GLY A 24 -3.24 -17.45 -16.53
C GLY A 24 -2.22 -16.63 -15.74
N HIS A 25 -2.57 -16.11 -14.56
CA HIS A 25 -1.64 -15.36 -13.71
C HIS A 25 -1.20 -16.19 -12.51
N SER A 26 0.04 -15.96 -12.07
CA SER A 26 0.58 -16.61 -10.86
C SER A 26 0.27 -15.86 -9.57
N HIS A 27 -0.20 -14.61 -9.67
CA HIS A 27 -0.33 -13.70 -8.54
C HIS A 27 -1.69 -12.99 -8.53
N MET A 28 -2.18 -12.72 -7.33
CA MET A 28 -3.42 -12.00 -7.05
C MET A 28 -3.38 -10.57 -7.60
N ARG A 29 -4.58 -10.04 -7.89
CA ARG A 29 -4.83 -8.65 -8.28
C ARG A 29 -6.02 -8.12 -7.48
N ALA A 30 -5.98 -6.82 -7.20
CA ALA A 30 -7.10 -6.06 -6.67
C ALA A 30 -7.50 -4.98 -7.67
N LEU A 31 -8.78 -4.91 -8.01
CA LEU A 31 -9.38 -3.81 -8.76
C LEU A 31 -10.44 -3.14 -7.90
N LEU A 32 -10.19 -1.89 -7.50
CA LEU A 32 -11.18 -1.06 -6.83
C LEU A 32 -11.85 -0.16 -7.88
N GLU A 33 -13.17 -0.08 -7.81
CA GLU A 33 -13.98 0.82 -8.62
C GLU A 33 -14.66 1.83 -7.70
N THR A 34 -14.51 3.10 -8.04
CA THR A 34 -15.00 4.21 -7.22
C THR A 34 -16.32 4.78 -7.75
N ALA A 35 -17.04 5.49 -6.89
CA ALA A 35 -18.32 6.13 -7.24
C ALA A 35 -18.17 7.22 -8.32
N ASP A 36 -17.00 7.84 -8.44
CA ASP A 36 -16.66 8.80 -9.50
C ASP A 36 -16.11 8.13 -10.79
N GLY A 37 -16.17 6.80 -10.88
CA GLY A 37 -15.81 6.03 -12.07
C GLY A 37 -14.32 5.75 -12.25
N LYS A 38 -13.47 6.08 -11.28
CA LYS A 38 -12.04 5.73 -11.31
C LYS A 38 -11.86 4.23 -11.02
N GLN A 39 -10.84 3.67 -11.66
CA GLN A 39 -10.41 2.29 -11.43
C GLN A 39 -8.99 2.29 -10.89
N ILE A 40 -8.79 1.63 -9.74
CA ILE A 40 -7.49 1.53 -9.07
C ILE A 40 -7.09 0.06 -9.06
N PHE A 41 -6.00 -0.24 -9.75
CA PHE A 41 -5.49 -1.59 -9.87
C PHE A 41 -4.24 -1.76 -9.01
N LEU A 42 -4.26 -2.76 -8.12
CA LEU A 42 -3.15 -3.09 -7.23
C LEU A 42 -2.59 -4.47 -7.60
N GLN A 43 -1.27 -4.53 -7.71
CA GLN A 43 -0.55 -5.81 -7.80
C GLN A 43 -0.43 -6.46 -6.41
N GLU A 44 -0.29 -7.79 -6.39
CA GLU A 44 -0.15 -8.58 -5.17
C GLU A 44 0.90 -7.99 -4.21
N ALA A 45 2.10 -7.67 -4.70
CA ALA A 45 3.17 -7.16 -3.85
C ALA A 45 2.82 -5.82 -3.18
N THR A 46 2.13 -4.92 -3.89
CA THR A 46 1.68 -3.64 -3.33
C THR A 46 0.62 -3.87 -2.25
N LEU A 47 -0.38 -4.69 -2.55
CA LEU A 47 -1.44 -5.02 -1.60
C LEU A 47 -0.88 -5.71 -0.36
N ALA A 48 -0.04 -6.72 -0.53
CA ALA A 48 0.56 -7.50 0.54
C ALA A 48 1.39 -6.61 1.49
N ASN A 49 2.19 -5.69 0.95
CA ASN A 49 2.99 -4.78 1.78
C ASN A 49 2.12 -3.81 2.59
N ILE A 50 1.06 -3.24 1.99
CA ILE A 50 0.11 -2.38 2.71
C ILE A 50 -0.62 -3.17 3.80
N THR A 51 -1.14 -4.36 3.47
CA THR A 51 -1.83 -5.23 4.43
C THR A 51 -0.91 -5.61 5.58
N ARG A 52 0.33 -5.99 5.29
CA ARG A 52 1.35 -6.33 6.29
C ARG A 52 1.64 -5.15 7.21
N ALA A 53 1.87 -3.96 6.67
CA ALA A 53 2.08 -2.75 7.47
C ALA A 53 0.89 -2.45 8.38
N TYR A 54 -0.34 -2.51 7.85
CA TYR A 54 -1.56 -2.33 8.65
C TYR A 54 -1.66 -3.33 9.80
N VAL A 55 -1.49 -4.63 9.50
CA VAL A 55 -1.53 -5.69 10.51
C VAL A 55 -0.45 -5.46 11.57
N THR A 56 0.81 -5.23 11.15
CA THR A 56 1.92 -4.93 12.06
C THR A 56 1.57 -3.79 13.00
N LEU A 57 1.11 -2.65 12.48
CA LEU A 57 0.71 -1.48 13.29
C LEU A 57 -0.41 -1.79 14.27
N LYS A 58 -1.41 -2.57 13.85
CA LYS A 58 -2.55 -2.93 14.69
C LYS A 58 -2.21 -3.95 15.77
N THR A 59 -1.19 -4.80 15.55
CA THR A 59 -0.85 -5.90 16.46
C THR A 59 0.44 -5.67 17.25
N HIS A 60 1.28 -4.71 16.88
CA HIS A 60 2.52 -4.42 17.60
C HIS A 60 2.21 -3.72 18.93
N PRO A 61 2.85 -4.09 20.05
CA PRO A 61 2.47 -3.59 21.37
C PRO A 61 2.80 -2.11 21.61
N VAL A 62 3.76 -1.55 20.87
CA VAL A 62 4.28 -0.18 21.12
C VAL A 62 4.47 0.69 19.87
N ARG A 63 4.37 0.12 18.66
CA ARG A 63 4.59 0.89 17.41
C ARG A 63 3.31 1.66 17.12
N LYS A 64 3.45 2.92 16.73
CA LYS A 64 2.37 3.89 16.48
C LYS A 64 2.32 4.36 15.04
N ALA A 65 3.42 4.25 14.30
CA ALA A 65 3.46 4.55 12.87
C ALA A 65 4.45 3.65 12.12
N LEU A 66 4.33 3.64 10.79
CA LEU A 66 5.18 2.88 9.88
C LEU A 66 5.12 3.55 8.51
N GLU A 67 6.28 3.77 7.91
CA GLU A 67 6.42 4.33 6.56
C GLU A 67 6.93 3.22 5.64
N LEU A 68 6.28 3.09 4.47
CA LEU A 68 6.71 2.17 3.42
C LEU A 68 7.35 2.98 2.29
N VAL A 69 8.60 2.67 1.95
CA VAL A 69 9.38 3.33 0.89
C VAL A 69 9.76 2.32 -0.19
N LEU A 70 9.85 2.79 -1.44
CA LEU A 70 10.29 1.97 -2.56
C LEU A 70 11.79 1.72 -2.45
N GLU A 71 12.19 0.46 -2.36
CA GLU A 71 13.58 0.03 -2.28
C GLU A 71 13.88 -1.00 -3.35
N ARG A 72 15.13 -1.01 -3.81
CA ARG A 72 15.65 -2.06 -4.69
C ARG A 72 16.42 -3.09 -3.87
N VAL A 73 15.94 -4.32 -3.87
CA VAL A 73 16.59 -5.46 -3.25
C VAL A 73 17.45 -6.17 -4.31
N GLU A 74 18.75 -6.24 -4.08
CA GLU A 74 19.70 -6.85 -5.02
C GLU A 74 19.53 -8.37 -5.13
N ASN A 75 19.29 -9.04 -3.99
CA ASN A 75 19.13 -10.50 -3.92
C ASN A 75 17.78 -10.88 -3.26
N PRO A 76 16.64 -10.64 -3.94
CA PRO A 76 15.34 -11.01 -3.39
C PRO A 76 15.23 -12.54 -3.30
N LYS A 77 14.34 -13.01 -2.42
CA LYS A 77 13.96 -14.44 -2.39
C LYS A 77 13.40 -14.86 -3.75
N GLU A 78 13.53 -16.14 -4.09
CA GLU A 78 12.96 -16.67 -5.32
C GLU A 78 11.46 -16.35 -5.42
N GLY A 79 11.04 -15.83 -6.57
CA GLY A 79 9.66 -15.40 -6.82
C GLY A 79 9.32 -13.99 -6.34
N PHE A 80 10.22 -13.26 -5.68
CA PHE A 80 9.98 -11.88 -5.23
C PHE A 80 10.56 -10.86 -6.20
N ALA A 81 9.89 -9.71 -6.32
CA ALA A 81 10.35 -8.60 -7.14
C ALA A 81 11.61 -7.94 -6.56
N HIS A 82 12.47 -7.40 -7.42
CA HIS A 82 13.60 -6.56 -6.99
C HIS A 82 13.13 -5.25 -6.37
N TRP A 83 12.12 -4.61 -6.97
CA TRP A 83 11.52 -3.39 -6.44
C TRP A 83 10.41 -3.74 -5.46
N GLN A 84 10.56 -3.33 -4.21
CA GLN A 84 9.62 -3.64 -3.12
C GLN A 84 9.31 -2.38 -2.33
N VAL A 85 8.13 -2.33 -1.71
CA VAL A 85 7.79 -1.24 -0.79
C VAL A 85 8.00 -1.77 0.64
N LEU A 86 9.05 -1.30 1.29
CA LEU A 86 9.56 -1.83 2.56
C LEU A 86 9.53 -0.77 3.65
N GLU A 87 9.54 -1.20 4.91
CA GLU A 87 9.63 -0.30 6.05
C GLU A 87 10.90 0.56 6.00
N SER A 88 10.73 1.87 6.14
CA SER A 88 11.85 2.76 6.39
C SER A 88 12.32 2.66 7.85
N SER A 89 13.50 3.20 8.12
CA SER A 89 14.03 3.36 9.48
C SER A 89 13.54 4.64 10.17
N GLN A 90 12.49 5.29 9.66
CA GLN A 90 12.00 6.54 10.22
C GLN A 90 11.28 6.30 11.56
N GLU A 91 11.56 7.18 12.52
CA GLU A 91 10.91 7.17 13.83
C GLU A 91 9.41 7.48 13.74
N ASP A 92 8.62 6.87 14.63
CA ASP A 92 7.16 6.95 14.63
C ASP A 92 6.66 8.40 14.71
N GLU A 93 7.29 9.24 15.54
CA GLU A 93 6.92 10.64 15.74
C GLU A 93 7.01 11.46 14.45
N GLU A 94 8.05 11.23 13.65
CA GLU A 94 8.25 11.94 12.40
C GLU A 94 7.22 11.50 11.34
N ILE A 95 6.90 10.21 11.29
CA ILE A 95 5.87 9.69 10.37
C ILE A 95 4.50 10.27 10.74
N LEU A 96 4.16 10.31 12.03
CA LEU A 96 2.92 10.91 12.52
C LEU A 96 2.83 12.40 12.20
N ARG A 97 3.94 13.14 12.35
CA ARG A 97 4.02 14.56 11.99
C ARG A 97 3.73 14.77 10.51
N ARG A 98 4.37 13.99 9.63
CA ARG A 98 4.13 14.05 8.17
C ARG A 98 2.68 13.71 7.81
N LEU A 99 2.09 12.71 8.45
CA LEU A 99 0.67 12.39 8.26
C LEU A 99 -0.24 13.56 8.64
N ALA A 100 0.01 14.20 9.78
CA ALA A 100 -0.77 15.35 10.24
C ALA A 100 -0.64 16.56 9.29
N GLU A 101 0.55 16.82 8.76
CA GLU A 101 0.80 17.88 7.76
C GLU A 101 0.13 17.56 6.41
N ALA A 102 -0.02 16.27 6.07
CA ALA A 102 -0.59 15.83 4.80
C ALA A 102 -2.12 15.72 4.82
N MET A 103 -2.78 15.76 5.98
CA MET A 103 -4.24 15.61 6.12
C MET A 103 -5.00 16.84 5.66
#